data_AF-U6RNJ2-F1
#
_entry.id   AF-U6RNJ2-F1
#
_cell.length_a   1.000
_cell.length_b   1.000
_cell.length_c   1.000
_cell.angle_alpha   90.00
_cell.angle_beta   90.00
_cell.angle_gamma   90.00
#
_symmetry.space_group_name_H-M   'P 1'
#
loop_
_entity.id
_entity.type
_entity.pdbx_description
1 polymer ?
#
loop_
_entity_poly.entity_id
_entity_poly.type
_entity_poly.pdbx_seq_one_letter_code
_entity_poly.pdbx_strand_id
1 'polypeptide(L)'
;MNNNDSKHTPIITLEEIARRKAEKREEVLKAKTQITETLRELFVPEENKGGIEGIMQHVNTGIAVYDGVMTGIKIMRKVRSYFTKKKK
;
A
#
# COMPACT_ATOMS: atom_id res chain seq x y z
N MET A 1 -18.99 -26.98 47.03
CA MET A 1 -18.80 -27.31 45.60
C MET A 1 -17.84 -26.31 44.98
N ASN A 2 -16.74 -26.77 44.40
CA ASN A 2 -15.71 -25.96 43.76
C ASN A 2 -15.81 -26.18 42.24
N ASN A 3 -16.22 -25.17 41.47
CA ASN A 3 -16.32 -25.26 40.01
C ASN A 3 -15.39 -24.22 39.38
N ASN A 4 -14.16 -24.68 39.12
CA ASN A 4 -13.15 -23.95 38.36
C ASN A 4 -13.63 -23.76 36.92
N ASP A 5 -14.14 -22.56 36.62
CA ASP A 5 -14.33 -22.06 35.25
C ASP A 5 -12.95 -21.88 34.59
N SER A 6 -12.44 -22.98 34.06
CA SER A 6 -11.22 -23.02 33.27
C SER A 6 -11.51 -22.29 31.96
N LYS A 7 -11.18 -20.99 31.91
CA LYS A 7 -11.24 -20.18 30.69
C LYS A 7 -10.32 -20.80 29.64
N HIS A 8 -10.85 -21.71 28.82
CA HIS A 8 -10.14 -22.29 27.69
C HIS A 8 -9.84 -21.18 26.69
N THR A 9 -8.63 -20.63 26.73
CA THR A 9 -8.12 -19.73 25.69
C THR A 9 -7.94 -20.56 24.43
N PRO A 10 -8.73 -20.34 23.36
CA PRO A 10 -8.53 -21.06 22.12
C PRO A 10 -7.12 -20.75 21.59
N ILE A 11 -6.37 -21.77 21.19
CA ILE A 11 -5.07 -21.60 20.55
C ILE A 11 -5.33 -20.95 19.18
N ILE A 12 -5.17 -19.64 19.09
CA ILE A 12 -5.41 -18.89 17.86
C ILE A 12 -4.20 -19.08 16.94
N THR A 13 -4.38 -19.81 15.84
CA THR A 13 -3.33 -20.00 14.83
C THR A 13 -3.23 -18.78 13.92
N LEU A 14 -2.05 -18.56 13.32
CA LEU A 14 -1.83 -17.42 12.40
C LEU A 14 -2.77 -17.46 11.19
N GLU A 15 -3.10 -18.65 10.70
CA GLU A 15 -4.03 -18.87 9.60
C GLU A 15 -5.45 -18.44 9.97
N GLU A 16 -5.90 -18.75 11.18
CA GLU A 16 -7.22 -18.34 11.65
C GLU A 16 -7.31 -16.82 11.86
N ILE A 17 -6.23 -16.17 12.30
CA ILE A 17 -6.17 -14.70 12.36
C ILE A 17 -6.25 -14.10 10.95
N ALA A 18 -5.53 -14.67 9.98
CA ALA A 18 -5.55 -14.20 8.61
C ALA A 18 -6.94 -14.31 7.99
N ARG A 19 -7.65 -15.43 8.21
CA ARG A 19 -9.03 -15.64 7.76
C ARG A 19 -9.98 -14.63 8.40
N ARG A 20 -9.99 -14.54 9.73
CA ARG A 20 -10.85 -13.58 10.46
C ARG A 20 -10.58 -12.13 10.05
N LYS A 21 -9.32 -11.78 9.78
CA LYS A 21 -8.93 -10.45 9.29
C LYS A 21 -9.43 -10.20 7.86
N ALA A 22 -9.40 -11.20 6.98
CA ALA A 22 -9.95 -11.10 5.63
C ALA A 22 -11.46 -10.90 5.65
N GLU A 23 -12.18 -11.73 6.42
CA GLU A 23 -13.64 -11.61 6.61
C GLU A 23 -14.03 -10.23 7.15
N LYS A 24 -13.35 -9.78 8.21
CA LYS A 24 -13.64 -8.47 8.81
C LYS A 24 -13.31 -7.30 7.88
N ARG A 25 -12.32 -7.44 7.01
CA ARG A 25 -12.01 -6.42 5.99
C ARG A 25 -13.14 -6.27 4.98
N GLU A 26 -13.79 -7.36 4.56
CA GLU A 26 -14.93 -7.27 3.64
C GLU A 26 -16.11 -6.54 4.27
N GLU A 27 -16.41 -6.81 5.54
CA GLU A 27 -17.44 -6.08 6.28
C GLU A 27 -17.12 -4.58 6.40
N VAL A 28 -15.87 -4.25 6.73
CA VAL A 28 -15.41 -2.86 6.81
C VAL A 28 -15.49 -2.16 5.45
N LEU A 29 -15.17 -2.86 4.36
CA LEU A 29 -15.30 -2.32 3.01
C LEU A 29 -16.75 -2.00 2.66
N LYS A 30 -17.69 -2.90 2.96
CA LYS A 30 -19.13 -2.66 2.77
C LYS A 30 -19.66 -1.49 3.60
N ALA A 31 -19.25 -1.40 4.86
CA ALA A 31 -19.62 -0.26 5.71
C ALA A 31 -19.03 1.05 5.18
N LYS A 32 -17.78 1.03 4.70
CA LYS A 32 -17.12 2.21 4.11
C LYS A 32 -17.85 2.70 2.85
N THR A 33 -18.29 1.81 1.97
CA THR A 33 -19.03 2.20 0.76
C THR A 33 -20.36 2.85 1.13
N GLN A 34 -21.11 2.26 2.08
CA GLN A 34 -22.39 2.81 2.54
C GLN A 34 -22.20 4.19 3.18
N ILE A 35 -21.22 4.35 4.08
CA ILE A 35 -20.91 5.65 4.71
C ILE A 35 -20.52 6.68 3.65
N THR A 36 -19.71 6.29 2.66
CA THR A 36 -19.27 7.21 1.59
C THR A 36 -20.45 7.63 0.71
N GLU A 37 -21.37 6.72 0.41
CA GLU A 37 -22.58 7.00 -0.37
C GLU A 37 -23.52 7.95 0.38
N THR A 38 -23.82 7.65 1.65
CA THR A 38 -24.65 8.53 2.50
C THR A 38 -23.99 9.89 2.71
N LEU A 39 -22.68 9.96 2.90
CA LEU A 39 -21.96 11.23 3.03
C LEU A 39 -22.05 12.05 1.73
N ARG A 40 -21.97 11.38 0.57
CA ARG A 40 -22.07 12.03 -0.74
C ARG A 40 -23.47 12.56 -1.03
N GLU A 41 -24.50 11.85 -0.56
CA GLU A 41 -25.91 12.28 -0.66
C GLU A 41 -26.20 13.47 0.28
N LEU A 42 -25.70 13.42 1.51
CA LEU A 42 -25.98 14.43 2.55
C LEU A 42 -25.14 15.71 2.40
N PHE A 43 -23.87 15.56 2.02
CA PHE A 43 -22.91 16.65 1.96
C PHE A 43 -22.27 16.59 0.60
N VAL A 44 -22.99 16.92 -0.48
CA VAL A 44 -22.43 16.91 -1.85
C VAL A 44 -21.08 17.63 -1.86
N PRO A 45 -19.95 16.92 -1.99
CA PRO A 45 -18.69 17.56 -2.28
C PRO A 45 -18.54 17.43 -3.80
N GLU A 46 -18.61 18.56 -4.50
CA GLU A 46 -18.16 18.59 -5.89
C GLU A 46 -16.68 18.18 -5.92
N GLU A 47 -16.42 17.09 -6.65
CA GLU A 47 -15.13 16.60 -7.18
C GLU A 47 -14.06 16.17 -6.13
N ASN A 48 -13.27 15.12 -6.36
CA ASN A 48 -12.11 15.16 -7.26
C ASN A 48 -11.59 13.74 -7.53
N LYS A 49 -11.37 13.40 -8.81
CA LYS A 49 -10.55 12.25 -9.27
C LYS A 49 -9.05 12.43 -8.94
N GLY A 50 -8.72 13.09 -7.83
CA GLY A 50 -7.37 13.49 -7.46
C GLY A 50 -6.81 12.72 -6.27
N GLY A 51 -7.67 12.16 -5.41
CA GLY A 51 -7.23 11.55 -4.14
C GLY A 51 -6.52 10.21 -4.33
N ILE A 52 -7.06 9.31 -5.16
CA ILE A 52 -6.49 7.97 -5.38
C ILE A 52 -5.58 7.97 -6.62
N GLU A 53 -5.99 8.63 -7.70
CA GLU A 53 -5.15 8.84 -8.90
C GLU A 53 -3.90 9.67 -8.60
N GLY A 54 -3.97 10.68 -7.73
CA GLY A 54 -2.79 11.43 -7.29
C GLY A 54 -1.79 10.55 -6.53
N ILE A 55 -2.26 9.72 -5.60
CA ILE A 55 -1.39 8.77 -4.87
C ILE A 55 -0.76 7.76 -5.83
N MET A 56 -1.53 7.19 -6.76
CA MET A 56 -1.03 6.25 -7.75
C MET A 56 -0.04 6.90 -8.73
N GLN A 57 -0.29 8.14 -9.13
CA GLN A 57 0.63 8.93 -9.94
C GLN A 57 1.93 9.23 -9.18
N HIS A 58 1.89 9.49 -7.87
CA HIS A 58 3.10 9.67 -7.06
C HIS A 58 3.94 8.40 -6.95
N VAL A 59 3.31 7.22 -6.83
CA VAL A 59 4.03 5.94 -6.82
C VAL A 59 4.73 5.69 -8.15
N ASN A 60 4.04 5.89 -9.27
CA ASN A 60 4.62 5.72 -10.61
C ASN A 60 5.70 6.78 -10.92
N THR A 61 5.51 8.02 -10.45
CA THR A 61 6.50 9.12 -10.59
C THR A 61 7.75 8.81 -9.77
N GLY A 62 7.61 8.29 -8.55
CA GLY A 62 8.75 7.90 -7.71
C GLY A 62 9.61 6.82 -8.37
N ILE A 63 8.98 5.82 -8.98
CA ILE A 63 9.68 4.75 -9.73
C ILE A 63 10.37 5.33 -10.98
N ALA A 64 9.68 6.17 -11.76
CA ALA A 64 10.23 6.76 -12.98
C ALA A 64 11.42 7.71 -12.71
N VAL A 65 11.34 8.52 -11.65
CA VAL A 65 12.44 9.41 -11.24
C VAL A 65 13.66 8.59 -10.79
N TYR A 66 13.42 7.53 -10.00
CA TYR A 66 14.51 6.65 -9.54
C TYR A 66 15.21 5.95 -10.71
N ASP A 67 14.45 5.40 -11.65
CA ASP A 67 15.01 4.71 -12.82
C ASP A 67 15.75 5.67 -13.77
N GLY A 68 15.21 6.88 -13.98
CA GLY A 68 15.87 7.92 -14.78
C GLY A 68 17.21 8.35 -14.20
N VAL A 69 17.27 8.61 -12.88
CA VAL A 69 18.52 8.97 -12.19
C VAL A 69 19.54 7.82 -12.24
N MET A 70 19.11 6.60 -11.94
CA MET A 70 19.99 5.42 -11.98
C MET A 70 20.54 5.14 -13.38
N THR A 71 19.72 5.31 -14.42
CA THR A 71 20.12 5.19 -15.82
C THR A 71 21.15 6.25 -16.18
N GLY A 72 20.93 7.51 -15.80
CA GLY A 72 21.89 8.60 -16.00
C GLY A 72 23.25 8.33 -15.34
N ILE A 73 23.24 7.86 -14.08
CA ILE A 73 24.47 7.48 -13.36
C ILE A 73 25.20 6.34 -14.07
N LYS A 74 24.47 5.32 -14.55
CA LYS A 74 25.06 4.17 -15.25
C LYS A 74 25.72 4.59 -16.57
N ILE A 75 25.10 5.48 -17.33
CA ILE A 75 25.68 6.05 -18.56
C ILE A 75 26.96 6.83 -18.22
N MET A 76 26.90 7.72 -17.21
CA MET A 76 28.06 8.53 -16.79
C MET A 76 29.24 7.65 -16.37
N ARG A 77 28.99 6.57 -15.63
CA ARG A 77 30.03 5.59 -15.24
C ARG A 77 30.63 4.89 -16.46
N LYS A 78 29.81 4.53 -17.46
CA LYS A 78 30.27 3.84 -18.67
C LYS A 78 31.14 4.75 -19.53
N VAL A 79 30.70 5.98 -19.75
CA VAL A 79 31.47 7.03 -20.44
C VAL A 79 32.81 7.25 -19.72
N ARG A 80 32.79 7.48 -18.41
CA ARG A 80 34.01 7.66 -17.60
C ARG A 80 34.98 6.48 -17.73
N SER A 81 34.47 5.24 -17.73
CA SER A 81 35.29 4.02 -17.88
C SER A 81 36.02 3.95 -19.23
N TYR A 82 35.38 4.37 -20.33
CA TYR A 82 36.04 4.43 -21.63
C TYR A 82 37.21 5.44 -21.66
N PHE A 83 37.04 6.59 -21.01
CA PHE A 83 38.09 7.62 -20.94
C PHE A 83 39.22 7.27 -19.96
N THR A 84 38.94 6.56 -18.88
CA THR A 84 39.99 6.10 -17.95
C THR A 84 40.76 4.89 -18.48
N LYS A 85 40.15 4.02 -19.28
CA LYS A 85 40.85 2.91 -19.97
C LYS A 85 41.85 3.38 -21.03
N LYS A 86 41.64 4.55 -21.66
CA LYS A 86 42.60 5.14 -22.61
C LYS A 86 43.83 5.79 -21.93
N LYS A 87 43.83 5.96 -20.61
CA LYS A 87 44.93 6.58 -19.85
C LYS A 87 45.88 5.55 -19.19
N LYS A 88 45.71 4.27 -19.48
CA LYS A 88 46.59 3.19 -18.98
C LYS A 88 47.40 2.61 -20.12
#